data_AF-A0A9R1CL50-F1
#
_entry.id   AF-A0A9R1CL50-F1
#
_cell.length_a   1.000
_cell.length_b   1.000
_cell.length_c   1.000
_cell.angle_alpha   90.00
_cell.angle_beta   90.00
_cell.angle_gamma   90.00
#
_symmetry.space_group_name_H-M   'P 1'
#
loop_
_entity.id
_entity.type
_entity.pdbx_description
1 polymer ?
#
loop_
_entity_poly.entity_id
_entity_poly.type
_entity_poly.pdbx_seq_one_letter_code
_entity_poly.pdbx_strand_id
1 'polypeptide(L)'
;MTSSLLPLELRIRILETQLFGVPSSLLSDPESPSPTSTSARTSPAITHRIRNVEQCLHQLGESSDGVKRLLDGYEQYLPLLTISTASGPLPNPSFTTQTSTLSSSEQANQTLAPAPIHESSLLSDSVKLAMVLEAASDIRGAERDLREIEILKSRQVEGSGELERESLLLRFRAILRAGG
;
A
#
# COMPACT_ATOMS: atom_id res chain seq x y z
N MET A 1 -2.30 19.90 32.19
CA MET A 1 -1.93 18.47 32.07
C MET A 1 -3.06 17.69 31.38
N THR A 2 -3.34 17.96 30.10
CA THR A 2 -4.52 17.40 29.37
C THR A 2 -4.19 16.89 27.96
N SER A 3 -2.94 17.02 27.50
CA SER A 3 -2.52 16.68 26.15
C SER A 3 -2.48 15.17 25.85
N SER A 4 -2.41 14.31 26.88
CA SER A 4 -2.43 12.84 26.71
C SER A 4 -3.84 12.27 26.50
N LEU A 5 -4.90 13.03 26.77
CA LEU A 5 -6.29 12.56 26.61
C LEU A 5 -6.76 12.68 25.16
N LEU A 6 -6.25 13.66 24.41
CA LEU A 6 -6.64 13.90 23.01
C LEU A 6 -6.30 12.72 22.07
N PRO A 7 -5.12 12.08 22.16
CA PRO A 7 -4.85 10.86 21.39
C PRO A 7 -5.78 9.69 21.72
N LEU A 8 -6.18 9.53 22.99
CA LEU A 8 -7.10 8.48 23.42
C LEU A 8 -8.51 8.69 22.87
N GLU A 9 -9.04 9.91 22.97
CA GLU A 9 -10.33 10.30 22.39
C GLU A 9 -10.36 10.11 20.87
N LEU A 10 -9.27 10.46 20.17
CA LEU A 10 -9.15 10.28 18.73
C LEU A 10 -9.18 8.77 18.38
N ARG A 11 -8.43 7.95 19.12
CA ARG A 11 -8.43 6.49 18.92
C ARG A 11 -9.79 5.88 19.21
N ILE A 12 -10.48 6.29 20.28
CA ILE A 12 -11.84 5.84 20.60
C ILE A 12 -12.80 6.24 19.48
N ARG A 13 -12.73 7.49 19.00
CA ARG A 13 -13.54 7.96 17.88
C ARG A 13 -13.28 7.18 16.59
N ILE A 14 -12.02 6.82 16.30
CA ILE A 14 -11.69 5.96 15.15
C ILE A 14 -12.28 4.55 15.33
N LEU A 15 -12.19 3.98 16.52
CA LEU A 15 -12.76 2.65 16.79
C LEU A 15 -14.29 2.67 16.68
N GLU A 16 -14.94 3.73 17.15
CA GLU A 16 -16.38 3.94 17.00
C GLU A 16 -16.77 4.08 15.52
N THR A 17 -16.02 4.85 14.72
CA THR A 17 -16.31 4.97 13.29
C THR A 17 -16.04 3.68 12.53
N GLN A 18 -15.07 2.87 12.95
CA GLN A 18 -14.82 1.55 12.36
C GLN A 18 -15.92 0.56 12.70
N LEU A 19 -16.41 0.56 13.96
CA LEU A 19 -17.41 -0.39 14.44
C LEU A 19 -18.84 -0.03 13.98
N PHE A 20 -19.20 1.26 14.08
CA PHE A 20 -20.54 1.76 13.77
C PHE A 20 -20.66 2.35 12.36
N GLY A 21 -19.55 2.49 11.64
CA GLY A 21 -19.47 3.19 10.36
C GLY A 21 -19.43 4.72 10.53
N VAL A 22 -18.94 5.43 9.51
CA VAL A 22 -19.04 6.90 9.47
C VAL A 22 -20.46 7.28 9.05
N PRO A 23 -21.20 8.09 9.84
CA PRO A 23 -22.52 8.55 9.42
C PRO A 23 -22.38 9.38 8.14
N SER A 24 -23.18 9.05 7.11
CA SER A 24 -23.16 9.74 5.81
C SER A 24 -23.37 11.26 5.91
N SER A 25 -23.86 11.76 7.04
CA SER A 25 -24.01 13.19 7.34
C SER A 25 -22.68 13.96 7.48
N LEU A 26 -21.54 13.29 7.70
CA LEU A 26 -20.20 13.92 7.73
C LEU A 26 -19.48 13.88 6.38
N LEU A 27 -19.99 13.11 5.41
CA LEU A 27 -19.49 13.03 4.04
C LEU A 27 -20.28 13.93 3.08
N SER A 28 -21.35 14.57 3.56
CA SER A 28 -22.15 15.51 2.78
C SER A 28 -21.40 16.85 2.67
N ASP A 29 -20.96 17.15 1.47
CA ASP A 29 -20.46 18.47 1.06
C ASP A 29 -21.57 19.55 1.27
N PRO A 30 -21.31 20.68 1.94
CA PRO A 30 -22.34 21.69 2.25
C PRO A 30 -22.81 22.53 1.04
N GLU A 31 -22.32 22.29 -0.17
CA GLU A 31 -22.59 23.15 -1.34
C GLU A 31 -23.39 22.47 -2.47
N SER A 32 -24.59 21.94 -2.17
CA SER A 32 -25.56 21.65 -3.24
C SER A 32 -27.02 21.71 -2.75
N PRO A 33 -27.86 22.63 -3.29
CA PRO A 33 -29.28 22.69 -2.98
C PRO A 33 -30.11 21.61 -3.72
N SER A 34 -31.00 20.95 -2.99
CA SER A 34 -31.88 19.81 -3.33
C SER A 34 -32.85 20.02 -4.52
N PRO A 35 -33.49 18.98 -5.13
CA PRO A 35 -34.69 18.35 -4.51
C PRO A 35 -35.01 16.87 -4.88
N THR A 36 -35.72 16.20 -3.98
CA THR A 36 -36.69 15.10 -4.21
C THR A 36 -36.29 13.92 -5.13
N SER A 37 -35.72 12.86 -4.54
CA SER A 37 -35.87 11.46 -4.96
C SER A 37 -35.24 10.52 -3.92
N THR A 38 -36.10 9.93 -3.10
CA THR A 38 -36.10 8.52 -2.70
C THR A 38 -34.78 7.76 -2.81
N SER A 39 -33.90 7.93 -1.82
CA SER A 39 -33.35 6.82 -1.05
C SER A 39 -32.49 7.46 0.02
N ALA A 40 -33.08 7.67 1.20
CA ALA A 40 -32.30 7.40 2.40
C ALA A 40 -31.91 5.93 2.26
N ARG A 41 -30.80 5.67 1.55
CA ARG A 41 -30.13 4.40 1.54
C ARG A 41 -29.55 4.32 2.93
N THR A 42 -30.44 4.06 3.88
CA THR A 42 -30.11 3.44 5.15
C THR A 42 -29.28 2.26 4.70
N SER A 43 -27.97 2.35 4.89
CA SER A 43 -27.12 1.19 4.76
C SER A 43 -27.85 0.13 5.58
N PRO A 44 -28.32 -0.99 4.98
CA PRO A 44 -29.11 -1.96 5.69
C PRO A 44 -28.35 -2.27 6.97
N ALA A 45 -29.07 -2.22 8.11
CA ALA A 45 -28.48 -2.29 9.45
C ALA A 45 -27.33 -3.29 9.43
N ILE A 46 -26.18 -2.96 10.04
CA ILE A 46 -24.95 -3.75 9.96
C ILE A 46 -25.21 -5.26 10.07
N THR A 47 -26.15 -5.66 10.92
CA THR A 47 -26.69 -7.01 11.08
C THR A 47 -27.15 -7.66 9.77
N HIS A 48 -27.90 -6.96 8.92
CA HIS A 48 -28.36 -7.45 7.63
C HIS A 48 -27.20 -7.55 6.61
N ARG A 49 -26.20 -6.67 6.69
CA ARG A 49 -24.99 -6.80 5.85
C ARG A 49 -24.14 -7.99 6.28
N ILE A 50 -23.93 -8.14 7.59
CA ILE A 50 -23.24 -9.30 8.17
C ILE A 50 -23.97 -10.57 7.76
N ARG A 51 -25.29 -10.62 7.91
CA ARG A 51 -26.10 -11.78 7.52
C ARG A 51 -26.03 -12.10 6.02
N ASN A 52 -25.98 -11.07 5.17
CA ASN A 52 -25.81 -11.27 3.72
C ASN A 52 -24.40 -11.79 3.39
N VAL A 53 -23.36 -11.22 4.01
CA VAL A 53 -21.98 -11.70 3.86
C VAL A 53 -21.83 -13.13 4.37
N GLU A 54 -22.44 -13.45 5.50
CA GLU A 54 -22.48 -14.80 6.07
C GLU A 54 -23.17 -15.77 5.12
N GLN A 55 -24.36 -15.43 4.61
CA GLN A 55 -25.09 -16.28 3.67
C GLN A 55 -24.32 -16.47 2.36
N CYS A 56 -23.69 -15.42 1.84
CA CYS A 56 -22.87 -15.46 0.64
C CYS A 56 -21.60 -16.31 0.86
N LEU A 57 -20.92 -16.15 1.99
CA LEU A 57 -19.74 -16.94 2.36
C LEU A 57 -20.10 -18.40 2.59
N HIS A 58 -21.26 -18.68 3.19
CA HIS A 58 -21.76 -20.05 3.36
C HIS A 58 -22.05 -20.69 2.00
N GLN A 59 -22.72 -19.99 1.10
CA GLN A 59 -23.00 -20.47 -0.26
C GLN A 59 -21.70 -20.66 -1.08
N LEU A 60 -20.73 -19.76 -0.93
CA LEU A 60 -19.44 -19.87 -1.59
C LEU A 60 -18.60 -21.01 -1.01
N GLY A 61 -18.65 -21.21 0.31
CA GLY A 61 -18.07 -22.37 0.99
C GLY A 61 -18.68 -23.67 0.49
N GLU A 62 -20.01 -23.76 0.37
CA GLU A 62 -20.69 -24.95 -0.17
C GLU A 62 -20.29 -25.27 -1.61
N SER A 63 -20.10 -24.24 -2.44
CA SER A 63 -19.69 -24.40 -3.84
C SER A 63 -18.19 -24.63 -4.04
N SER A 64 -17.33 -24.31 -3.05
CA SER A 64 -15.88 -24.40 -3.15
C SER A 64 -15.23 -25.05 -1.93
N ASP A 65 -14.72 -26.27 -2.11
CA ASP A 65 -13.96 -27.00 -1.08
C ASP A 65 -12.67 -26.27 -0.67
N GLY A 66 -12.08 -25.50 -1.60
CA GLY A 66 -10.90 -24.68 -1.30
C GLY A 66 -11.18 -23.57 -0.29
N VAL A 67 -12.38 -22.97 -0.34
CA VAL A 67 -12.80 -21.95 0.63
C VAL A 67 -13.08 -22.58 1.99
N LYS A 68 -13.66 -23.79 2.05
CA LYS A 68 -13.83 -24.52 3.32
C LYS A 68 -12.49 -24.81 3.98
N ARG A 69 -11.52 -25.35 3.23
CA ARG A 69 -10.17 -25.63 3.74
C ARG A 69 -9.44 -24.36 4.21
N LEU A 70 -9.65 -23.24 3.54
CA LEU A 70 -9.10 -21.94 3.94
C LEU A 70 -9.71 -21.47 5.26
N LEU A 71 -11.04 -21.57 5.42
CA LEU A 71 -11.74 -21.17 6.64
C LEU A 71 -11.35 -22.08 7.82
N ASP A 72 -11.28 -23.40 7.60
CA ASP A 72 -10.85 -24.37 8.62
C ASP A 72 -9.40 -24.14 9.05
N GLY A 73 -8.55 -23.75 8.10
CA GLY A 73 -7.14 -23.41 8.34
C GLY A 73 -6.87 -21.92 8.52
N TYR A 74 -7.88 -21.09 8.82
CA TYR A 74 -7.74 -19.63 8.76
C TYR A 74 -6.55 -19.12 9.60
N GLU A 75 -6.40 -19.62 10.84
CA GLU A 75 -5.30 -19.29 11.73
C GLU A 75 -3.92 -19.70 11.16
N GLN A 76 -3.87 -20.82 10.43
CA GLN A 76 -2.65 -21.30 9.79
C GLN A 76 -2.27 -20.45 8.58
N TYR A 77 -3.26 -19.96 7.82
CA TYR A 77 -3.04 -19.11 6.67
C TYR A 77 -2.97 -17.62 7.01
N LEU A 78 -3.26 -17.23 8.26
CA LEU A 78 -3.22 -15.85 8.73
C LEU A 78 -1.90 -15.14 8.38
N PRO A 79 -0.70 -15.72 8.60
CA PRO A 79 0.55 -15.06 8.22
C PRO A 79 0.66 -14.75 6.72
N LEU A 80 0.10 -15.62 5.86
CA LEU A 80 0.09 -15.44 4.41
C LEU A 80 -0.98 -14.42 3.97
N LEU A 81 -2.08 -14.31 4.71
CA LEU A 81 -3.13 -13.31 4.48
C LEU A 81 -2.74 -11.92 5.01
N THR A 82 -1.81 -11.86 5.98
CA THR A 82 -1.26 -10.61 6.52
C THR A 82 -0.10 -10.04 5.72
N ILE A 83 0.32 -10.69 4.63
CA ILE A 83 1.28 -10.09 3.69
C ILE A 83 0.66 -8.77 3.25
N SER A 84 1.28 -7.67 3.67
CA SER A 84 0.67 -6.35 3.70
C SER A 84 0.05 -5.98 2.35
N THR A 85 -1.25 -6.22 2.21
CA THR A 85 -2.03 -5.76 1.08
C THR A 85 -2.18 -4.25 1.23
N ALA A 86 -1.22 -3.54 0.64
CA ALA A 86 -1.23 -2.12 0.33
C ALA A 86 -1.28 -1.10 1.51
N SER A 87 -0.27 -0.24 1.51
CA SER A 87 -0.41 1.21 1.78
C SER A 87 -1.10 1.62 3.09
N GLY A 88 -0.35 1.61 4.20
CA GLY A 88 -0.74 2.30 5.44
C GLY A 88 0.43 2.33 6.43
N PRO A 89 0.64 3.43 7.17
CA PRO A 89 1.85 3.61 7.96
C PRO A 89 1.86 2.63 9.14
N LEU A 90 2.93 1.84 9.16
CA LEU A 90 3.36 0.89 10.17
C LEU A 90 2.95 1.26 11.61
N PRO A 91 2.15 0.42 12.30
CA PRO A 91 2.08 0.42 13.75
C PRO A 91 3.02 -0.65 14.32
N ASN A 92 3.85 -0.24 15.28
CA ASN A 92 4.79 -1.05 16.05
C ASN A 92 4.24 -2.43 16.50
N PRO A 93 5.04 -3.51 16.39
CA PRO A 93 4.69 -4.82 16.93
C PRO A 93 5.05 -4.88 18.42
N SER A 94 4.06 -4.71 19.29
CA SER A 94 4.13 -5.17 20.68
C SER A 94 2.81 -5.84 21.04
N PHE A 95 2.92 -6.93 21.81
CA PHE A 95 1.86 -7.77 22.40
C PHE A 95 1.45 -9.03 21.59
N THR A 96 2.37 -10.00 21.54
CA THR A 96 1.99 -11.42 21.56
C THR A 96 2.07 -11.92 23.01
N THR A 97 0.91 -12.17 23.63
CA THR A 97 0.82 -13.00 24.84
C THR A 97 0.89 -14.46 24.39
N GLN A 98 2.01 -15.12 24.67
CA GLN A 98 2.11 -16.57 24.59
C GLN A 98 1.76 -17.15 25.97
N THR A 99 0.76 -18.02 26.04
CA THR A 99 0.62 -18.97 27.14
C THR A 99 0.17 -20.31 26.58
N SER A 100 1.12 -21.24 26.42
CA SER A 100 0.92 -22.66 26.70
C SER A 100 2.28 -23.33 26.83
N THR A 101 2.72 -23.37 28.07
CA THR A 101 3.77 -24.23 28.60
C THR A 101 3.37 -25.69 28.47
N LEU A 102 4.27 -26.59 28.07
CA LEU A 102 4.83 -27.65 28.95
C LEU A 102 5.65 -28.70 28.19
N SER A 103 6.79 -29.04 28.81
CA SER A 103 7.64 -30.24 28.68
C SER A 103 8.79 -30.11 27.66
N SER A 104 9.99 -29.71 28.12
CA SER A 104 11.06 -30.57 28.72
C SER A 104 11.70 -31.44 27.63
N SER A 105 12.99 -31.41 27.34
CA SER A 105 14.15 -31.07 28.17
C SER A 105 15.42 -30.96 27.28
N GLU A 106 16.45 -30.35 27.86
CA GLU A 106 17.89 -30.41 27.51
C GLU A 106 18.54 -29.20 26.78
N GLN A 107 19.42 -28.57 27.55
CA GLN A 107 20.38 -27.49 27.28
C GLN A 107 21.28 -27.82 26.06
N ALA A 108 21.83 -26.90 25.28
CA ALA A 108 22.40 -25.60 25.65
C ALA A 108 22.56 -24.66 24.43
N ASN A 109 22.01 -23.45 24.58
CA ASN A 109 22.71 -22.18 24.43
C ASN A 109 23.29 -21.78 23.05
N GLN A 110 22.45 -21.11 22.25
CA GLN A 110 22.73 -19.71 21.89
C GLN A 110 21.44 -19.02 21.45
N THR A 111 20.96 -18.15 22.34
CA THR A 111 19.99 -17.08 22.13
C THR A 111 20.37 -16.26 20.90
N LEU A 112 19.50 -16.21 19.88
CA LEU A 112 19.51 -15.11 18.91
C LEU A 112 18.08 -14.63 18.67
N ALA A 113 17.90 -13.34 18.87
CA ALA A 113 16.66 -12.58 18.72
C ALA A 113 15.91 -12.88 17.41
N PRO A 114 14.58 -12.73 17.36
CA PRO A 114 13.85 -12.82 16.09
C PRO A 114 14.27 -11.63 15.23
N ALA A 115 15.16 -11.89 14.27
CA ALA A 115 15.64 -10.86 13.37
C ALA A 115 14.47 -10.35 12.50
N PRO A 116 14.41 -9.05 12.20
CA PRO A 116 13.47 -8.51 11.22
C PRO A 116 13.65 -9.27 9.90
N ILE A 117 12.55 -9.74 9.32
CA ILE A 117 12.57 -10.43 8.03
C ILE A 117 13.00 -9.38 6.98
N HIS A 118 14.29 -9.35 6.64
CA HIS A 118 14.80 -8.52 5.55
C HIS A 118 14.39 -9.16 4.22
N GLU A 119 13.89 -8.36 3.28
CA GLU A 119 13.48 -8.85 1.95
C GLU A 119 14.61 -9.60 1.21
N SER A 120 15.86 -9.27 1.51
CA SER A 120 17.07 -9.95 1.07
C SER A 120 17.14 -11.44 1.46
N SER A 121 16.36 -11.87 2.46
CA SER A 121 16.26 -13.23 2.97
C SER A 121 15.03 -13.99 2.46
N LEU A 122 14.12 -13.34 1.72
CA LEU A 122 12.91 -13.98 1.18
C LEU A 122 13.20 -14.85 -0.05
N LEU A 123 14.26 -14.51 -0.80
CA LEU A 123 14.68 -15.22 -2.00
C LEU A 123 15.94 -16.02 -1.72
N SER A 124 15.96 -17.28 -2.18
CA SER A 124 17.15 -18.13 -2.16
C SER A 124 18.29 -17.49 -2.94
N ASP A 125 19.53 -17.68 -2.49
CA ASP A 125 20.73 -17.15 -3.16
C ASP A 125 20.84 -17.60 -4.63
N SER A 126 20.35 -18.79 -4.96
CA SER A 126 20.31 -19.28 -6.34
C SER A 126 19.35 -18.48 -7.23
N VAL A 127 18.20 -18.07 -6.70
CA VAL A 127 17.20 -17.24 -7.41
C VAL A 127 17.75 -15.84 -7.61
N LYS A 128 18.44 -15.28 -6.61
CA LYS A 128 19.10 -13.98 -6.73
C LYS A 128 20.18 -14.00 -7.81
N LEU A 129 21.00 -15.06 -7.85
CA LEU A 129 22.01 -15.22 -8.90
C LEU A 129 21.38 -15.35 -10.29
N ALA A 130 20.33 -16.15 -10.43
CA ALA A 130 19.62 -16.31 -11.70
C ALA A 130 19.05 -14.97 -12.20
N MET A 131 18.41 -14.21 -11.31
CA MET A 131 17.85 -12.89 -11.62
C MET A 131 18.94 -11.88 -12.04
N VAL A 132 20.10 -11.88 -11.37
CA VAL A 132 21.23 -11.02 -11.75
C VAL A 132 21.81 -11.42 -13.11
N LEU A 133 21.90 -12.72 -13.40
CA LEU A 133 22.37 -13.20 -14.70
C LEU A 133 21.39 -12.88 -15.83
N GLU A 134 20.10 -13.00 -15.58
CA GLU A 134 19.03 -12.62 -16.50
C GLU A 134 19.07 -11.11 -16.80
N ALA A 135 19.19 -10.28 -15.76
CA ALA A 135 19.24 -8.81 -15.89
C ALA A 135 20.63 -8.28 -16.31
N ALA A 136 21.63 -9.14 -16.54
CA ALA A 136 23.02 -8.69 -16.73
C ALA A 136 23.21 -7.81 -17.97
N SER A 137 22.48 -8.05 -19.07
CA SER A 137 22.51 -7.19 -20.25
C SER A 137 21.97 -5.80 -19.96
N ASP A 138 20.88 -5.74 -19.22
CA ASP A 138 20.12 -4.52 -18.98
C ASP A 138 20.89 -3.61 -18.02
N ILE A 139 21.54 -4.21 -17.00
CA ILE A 139 22.45 -3.50 -16.10
C ILE A 139 23.59 -2.84 -16.88
N ARG A 140 24.19 -3.56 -17.84
CA ARG A 140 25.27 -2.99 -18.69
C ARG A 140 24.75 -1.90 -19.63
N GLY A 141 23.54 -2.06 -20.16
CA GLY A 141 22.87 -1.04 -20.96
C GLY A 141 22.68 0.25 -20.16
N ALA A 142 22.03 0.13 -19.00
CA ALA A 142 21.81 1.26 -18.10
C ALA A 142 23.12 1.94 -17.65
N GLU A 143 24.19 1.18 -17.38
CA GLU A 143 25.50 1.75 -17.03
C GLU A 143 26.11 2.55 -18.19
N ARG A 144 25.90 2.12 -19.44
CA ARG A 144 26.32 2.88 -20.62
C ARG A 144 25.50 4.17 -20.76
N ASP A 145 24.18 4.07 -20.60
CA ASP A 145 23.27 5.21 -20.72
C ASP A 145 23.56 6.26 -19.64
N LEU A 146 23.82 5.83 -18.40
CA LEU A 146 24.19 6.74 -17.31
C LEU A 146 25.51 7.48 -17.60
N ARG A 147 26.50 6.79 -18.19
CA ARG A 147 27.75 7.43 -18.63
C ARG A 147 27.51 8.44 -19.75
N GLU A 148 26.64 8.12 -20.69
CA GLU A 148 26.27 9.04 -21.76
C GLU A 148 25.56 10.28 -21.20
N ILE A 149 24.60 10.10 -20.29
CA ILE A 149 23.91 11.19 -19.59
C ILE A 149 24.91 12.05 -18.81
N GLU A 150 25.87 11.45 -18.11
CA GLU A 150 26.91 12.20 -17.39
C GLU A 150 27.78 13.05 -18.33
N ILE A 151 28.14 12.51 -19.49
CA ILE A 151 28.86 13.25 -20.53
C ILE A 151 28.00 14.41 -21.06
N LEU A 152 26.71 14.16 -21.37
CA LEU A 152 25.81 15.20 -21.86
C LEU A 152 25.55 16.29 -20.83
N LYS A 153 25.48 15.92 -19.55
CA LYS A 153 25.41 16.83 -18.41
C LYS A 153 26.66 17.69 -18.28
N SER A 154 27.84 17.09 -18.39
CA SER A 154 29.11 17.83 -18.37
C SER A 154 29.23 18.86 -19.52
N ARG A 155 28.58 18.56 -20.64
CA ARG A 155 28.48 19.44 -21.82
C ARG A 155 27.33 20.44 -21.74
N GLN A 156 26.58 20.45 -20.63
CA GLN A 156 25.47 21.37 -20.37
C GLN A 156 24.39 21.35 -21.46
N VAL A 157 24.16 20.18 -22.07
CA VAL A 157 23.21 19.98 -23.18
C VAL A 157 21.76 19.80 -22.67
N GLU A 158 21.56 19.75 -21.34
CA GLU A 158 20.30 19.46 -20.64
C GLU A 158 19.12 20.41 -20.99
N GLY A 159 19.37 21.52 -21.68
CA GLY A 159 18.37 22.52 -22.07
C GLY A 159 18.21 22.75 -23.58
N SER A 160 18.73 21.88 -24.46
CA SER A 160 18.71 22.13 -25.91
C SER A 160 17.30 22.27 -26.52
N GLY A 161 16.25 21.80 -25.84
CA GLY A 161 14.86 22.03 -26.24
C GLY A 161 14.35 23.46 -26.00
N GLU A 162 14.95 24.21 -25.08
CA GLU A 162 14.58 25.61 -24.80
C GLU A 162 15.13 26.56 -25.89
N LEU A 163 16.27 26.22 -26.49
CA LEU A 163 16.93 27.04 -27.52
C LEU A 163 16.07 27.17 -28.80
N GLU A 164 15.34 26.12 -29.18
CA GLU A 164 14.43 26.19 -30.33
C GLU A 164 13.27 27.16 -30.05
N ARG A 165 12.74 27.15 -28.82
CA ARG A 165 11.67 28.05 -28.37
C ARG A 165 12.12 29.51 -28.40
N GLU A 166 13.30 29.81 -27.87
CA GLU A 166 13.87 31.17 -27.91
C GLU A 166 14.18 31.63 -29.35
N SER A 167 14.69 30.73 -30.20
CA SER A 167 14.94 31.04 -31.61
C SER A 167 13.65 31.29 -32.41
N LEU A 168 12.58 30.56 -32.11
CA LEU A 168 11.25 30.75 -32.69
C LEU A 168 10.64 32.07 -32.23
N LEU A 169 10.76 32.42 -30.95
CA LEU A 169 10.30 33.70 -30.42
C LEU A 169 11.04 34.88 -31.07
N LEU A 170 12.35 34.75 -31.29
CA LEU A 170 13.14 35.78 -31.97
C LEU A 170 12.68 35.97 -33.43
N ARG A 171 12.43 34.87 -34.15
CA ARG A 171 11.89 34.90 -35.53
C ARG A 171 10.48 35.48 -35.57
N PHE A 172 9.61 35.09 -34.65
CA PHE A 172 8.24 35.61 -34.56
C PHE A 172 8.23 37.13 -34.30
N ARG A 173 9.10 37.59 -33.40
CA ARG A 173 9.28 39.03 -33.12
C ARG A 173 9.82 39.80 -34.33
N ALA A 174 10.72 39.20 -35.11
CA ALA A 174 11.22 39.81 -36.35
C ALA A 174 10.11 39.95 -37.41
N ILE A 175 9.25 38.94 -37.54
CA ILE A 175 8.09 38.97 -38.46
C ILE A 175 7.08 40.04 -38.03
N LEU A 176 6.75 40.14 -36.74
CA LEU A 176 5.85 41.17 -36.22
C LEU A 176 6.39 42.60 -36.42
N ARG A 177 7.71 42.79 -36.44
CA ARG A 177 8.34 44.09 -36.70
C ARG A 177 8.39 44.44 -38.19
N ALA A 178 8.42 43.46 -39.08
CA ALA A 178 8.48 43.66 -40.52
C ALA A 178 7.09 43.73 -41.20
N GLY A 179 6.04 43.30 -40.51
CA GLY A 179 4.66 43.25 -41.00
C GLY A 179 3.75 44.41 -40.54
N GLY A 180 4.32 45.50 -40.00
CA GLY A 180 3.62 46.77 -39.72
C GLY A 180 4.33 47.92 -40.42
#